data_AF-A0A1B6F698-F1
#
_entry.id   AF-A0A1B6F698-F1
#
_cell.length_a   1.000
_cell.length_b   1.000
_cell.length_c   1.000
_cell.angle_alpha   90.00
_cell.angle_beta   90.00
_cell.angle_gamma   90.00
#
_symmetry.space_group_name_H-M   'P 1'
#
loop_
_entity.id
_entity.type
_entity.pdbx_description
1 polymer ?
#
loop_
_entity_poly.entity_id
_entity_poly.type
_entity_poly.pdbx_seq_one_letter_code
_entity_poly.pdbx_strand_id
1 'polypeptide(L)'
;SFDPHLMELKQHYEHLAYIATFPCRTPQPRVIPVHKLFSQSELQGKAYFPDVTVLHRCDDATGCCTEGRRCDPIHTDSLRLPFKVTFLEDIEHHRKGSWLMEHHFFENHTECACNSGIDPRR
;
A
#
# COMPACT_ATOMS: atom_id res chain seq x y z
N SER A 1 -5.52 12.46 49.28
CA SER A 1 -4.13 12.44 48.79
C SER A 1 -4.20 12.28 47.29
N PHE A 2 -3.56 13.16 46.51
CA PHE A 2 -3.35 12.92 45.08
C PHE A 2 -2.29 11.83 44.98
N ASP A 3 -2.60 10.70 44.35
CA ASP A 3 -1.62 9.66 44.04
C ASP A 3 -1.25 9.78 42.55
N PRO A 4 -0.06 10.34 42.23
CA PRO A 4 0.40 10.49 40.85
C PRO A 4 0.43 9.15 40.08
N HIS A 5 0.70 8.03 40.76
CA HIS A 5 0.77 6.72 40.10
C HIS A 5 -0.59 6.24 39.61
N LEU A 6 -1.68 6.56 40.32
CA LEU A 6 -3.04 6.25 39.85
C LEU A 6 -3.41 7.04 38.59
N MET A 7 -2.91 8.28 38.46
CA MET A 7 -3.13 9.09 37.28
C MET A 7 -2.36 8.56 36.06
N GLU A 8 -1.09 8.21 36.24
CA GLU A 8 -0.26 7.58 35.20
C GLU A 8 -0.88 6.25 34.73
N LEU A 9 -1.35 5.42 35.67
CA LEU A 9 -2.02 4.15 35.35
C LEU A 9 -3.31 4.37 34.54
N LYS A 10 -4.09 5.39 34.89
CA LYS A 10 -5.30 5.75 34.14
C LYS A 10 -4.95 6.16 32.70
N GLN A 11 -3.96 7.04 32.52
CA GLN A 11 -3.51 7.46 31.19
C GLN A 11 -2.99 6.28 30.35
N HIS A 12 -2.30 5.33 30.99
CA HIS A 12 -1.86 4.11 30.34
C HIS A 12 -3.05 3.29 29.77
N TYR A 13 -4.10 3.05 30.56
CA TYR A 13 -5.28 2.32 30.09
C TYR A 13 -6.08 3.09 29.02
N GLU A 14 -6.17 4.41 29.13
CA GLU A 14 -6.77 5.26 28.09
C GLU A 14 -6.00 5.16 26.77
N HIS A 15 -4.67 5.15 26.84
CA HIS A 15 -3.81 4.95 25.68
C HIS A 15 -4.01 3.56 25.05
N LEU A 16 -4.07 2.50 25.86
CA LEU A 16 -4.37 1.15 25.37
C LEU A 16 -5.75 1.06 24.70
N ALA A 17 -6.76 1.70 25.29
CA ALA A 17 -8.11 1.74 24.73
C ALA A 17 -8.14 2.47 23.37
N TYR A 18 -7.39 3.56 23.22
CA TYR A 18 -7.23 4.25 21.95
C TYR A 18 -6.54 3.39 20.90
N ILE A 19 -5.43 2.72 21.24
CA ILE A 19 -4.74 1.80 20.31
C ILE A 19 -5.70 0.70 19.82
N ALA A 20 -6.54 0.16 20.70
CA ALA A 20 -7.51 -0.87 20.36
C ALA A 20 -8.56 -0.42 19.31
N THR A 21 -8.72 0.89 19.06
CA THR A 21 -9.60 1.40 18.00
C THR A 21 -8.97 1.33 16.60
N PHE A 22 -7.72 0.89 16.47
CA PHE A 22 -7.01 0.73 15.20
C PHE A 22 -6.71 -0.75 14.90
N PRO A 23 -7.73 -1.62 14.78
CA PRO A 23 -7.49 -3.02 14.46
C PRO A 23 -7.01 -3.18 13.01
N CYS A 24 -6.11 -4.15 12.78
CA CYS A 24 -5.78 -4.61 11.44
C CYS A 24 -7.03 -5.26 10.80
N ARG A 25 -7.73 -4.50 9.94
CA ARG A 25 -8.95 -4.99 9.26
C ARG A 25 -9.16 -4.35 7.90
N THR A 26 -9.22 -3.01 7.85
CA THR A 26 -9.56 -2.27 6.64
C THR A 26 -8.29 -1.80 5.95
N PRO A 27 -7.99 -2.30 4.73
CA PRO A 27 -6.89 -1.82 3.92
C PRO A 27 -6.92 -0.29 3.77
N GLN A 28 -5.75 0.34 3.83
CA GLN A 28 -5.63 1.79 3.70
C GLN A 28 -5.10 2.16 2.31
N PRO A 29 -5.53 3.30 1.73
CA PRO A 29 -5.03 3.73 0.44
C PRO A 29 -3.55 4.12 0.54
N ARG A 30 -2.76 3.72 -0.46
CA ARG A 30 -1.35 4.08 -0.63
C ARG A 30 -1.11 4.62 -2.02
N VAL A 31 -0.43 5.76 -2.09
CA VAL A 31 0.11 6.27 -3.35
C VAL A 31 1.35 5.45 -3.70
N ILE A 32 1.31 4.76 -4.84
CA ILE A 32 2.39 3.90 -5.30
C ILE A 32 2.94 4.46 -6.61
N PRO A 33 4.21 4.87 -6.66
CA PRO A 33 4.84 5.36 -7.87
C PRO A 33 5.10 4.21 -8.84
N VAL A 34 5.03 4.51 -10.14
CA VAL A 34 5.21 3.56 -11.25
C VAL A 34 6.52 2.77 -11.15
N HIS A 35 7.61 3.38 -10.66
CA HIS A 35 8.90 2.68 -10.50
C HIS A 35 8.89 1.55 -9.45
N LYS A 36 7.86 1.50 -8.58
CA LYS A 36 7.64 0.38 -7.63
C LYS A 36 6.67 -0.67 -8.17
N LEU A 37 5.96 -0.38 -9.27
CA LEU A 37 4.98 -1.26 -9.88
C LEU A 37 5.58 -2.15 -10.98
N PHE A 38 6.62 -1.66 -11.65
CA PHE A 38 7.23 -2.32 -12.80
C PHE A 38 8.73 -2.52 -12.60
N SER A 39 9.27 -3.55 -13.25
CA SER A 39 10.71 -3.80 -13.32
C SER A 39 11.43 -2.73 -14.16
N GLN A 40 12.75 -2.61 -13.99
CA GLN A 40 13.57 -1.67 -14.76
C GLN A 40 13.45 -1.89 -16.28
N SER A 41 13.34 -3.15 -16.73
CA SER A 41 13.16 -3.49 -18.14
C SER A 41 11.80 -3.06 -18.69
N GLU A 42 10.74 -3.09 -17.87
CA GLU A 42 9.40 -2.64 -18.28
C GLU A 42 9.29 -1.11 -18.36
N LEU A 43 10.17 -0.40 -17.66
CA LEU A 43 10.24 1.06 -17.65
C LEU A 43 11.18 1.62 -18.73
N GLN A 44 12.07 0.80 -19.28
CA GLN A 44 13.09 1.25 -20.21
C GLN A 44 12.48 1.92 -21.45
N GLY A 45 12.90 3.16 -21.73
CA GLY A 45 12.44 3.92 -22.90
C GLY A 45 10.98 4.37 -22.83
N LYS A 46 10.30 4.20 -21.69
CA LYS A 46 8.87 4.51 -21.51
C LYS A 46 8.65 5.54 -20.42
N ALA A 47 7.76 6.49 -20.69
CA ALA A 47 7.19 7.40 -19.70
C ALA A 47 5.69 7.11 -19.54
N TYR A 48 5.29 6.73 -18.32
CA TYR A 48 3.92 6.40 -17.95
C TYR A 48 3.19 7.63 -17.38
N PHE A 49 1.93 7.79 -17.76
CA PHE A 49 1.04 8.78 -17.17
C PHE A 49 -0.31 8.13 -16.80
N PRO A 50 -0.79 8.28 -15.54
CA PRO A 50 -0.11 8.94 -14.42
C PRO A 50 1.17 8.20 -14.00
N ASP A 51 2.10 8.92 -13.32
CA ASP A 51 3.37 8.37 -12.80
C ASP A 51 3.22 7.75 -11.40
N VAL A 52 2.02 7.84 -10.84
CA VAL A 52 1.57 7.24 -9.57
C VAL A 52 0.18 6.64 -9.73
N THR A 53 -0.15 5.69 -8.86
CA THR A 53 -1.53 5.19 -8.70
C THR A 53 -1.87 5.05 -7.21
N VAL A 54 -3.13 4.76 -6.90
CA VAL A 54 -3.58 4.44 -5.54
C VAL A 54 -4.04 2.99 -5.49
N LEU A 55 -3.48 2.21 -4.57
CA LEU A 55 -3.94 0.86 -4.24
C LEU A 55 -4.20 0.76 -2.74
N HIS A 56 -5.18 -0.03 -2.36
CA HIS A 56 -5.45 -0.36 -0.96
C HIS A 56 -4.48 -1.45 -0.50
N ARG A 57 -3.82 -1.22 0.64
CA ARG A 57 -2.80 -2.10 1.19
C ARG A 57 -3.06 -2.38 2.66
N CYS A 58 -2.70 -3.59 3.06
CA CYS A 58 -2.47 -4.01 4.42
C CYS A 58 -0.97 -3.90 4.64
N ASP A 59 -0.57 -3.09 5.60
CA ASP A 59 0.80 -2.86 6.01
C ASP A 59 0.84 -2.54 7.52
N ASP A 60 2.04 -2.36 8.05
CA ASP A 60 2.25 -2.05 9.47
C ASP A 60 1.55 -0.75 9.92
N ALA A 61 1.17 0.13 8.98
CA ALA A 61 0.44 1.37 9.25
C ALA A 61 -1.09 1.23 9.09
N THR A 62 -1.59 0.03 8.76
CA THR A 62 -3.02 -0.23 8.57
C THR A 62 -3.76 -0.43 9.89
N GLY A 63 -3.10 -1.07 10.86
CA GLY A 63 -3.65 -1.31 12.18
C GLY A 63 -2.68 -2.11 13.04
N CYS A 64 -2.95 -2.16 14.34
CA CYS A 64 -2.10 -2.83 15.30
C CYS A 64 -2.41 -4.34 15.38
N CYS A 65 -1.35 -5.12 15.58
CA CYS A 65 -1.41 -6.54 15.92
C CYS A 65 -0.69 -6.78 17.24
N THR A 66 -1.13 -7.79 18.00
CA THR A 66 -0.42 -8.26 19.20
C THR A 66 0.93 -8.89 18.82
N GLU A 67 1.86 -8.95 19.78
CA GLU A 67 3.27 -9.33 19.57
C GLU A 67 3.50 -10.50 18.62
N GLY A 68 4.46 -10.33 17.70
CA GLY A 68 4.90 -11.35 16.74
C GLY A 68 4.04 -11.52 15.49
N ARG A 69 2.94 -10.77 15.36
CA ARG A 69 2.06 -10.79 14.17
C ARG A 69 2.19 -9.52 13.34
N ARG A 70 1.94 -9.63 12.03
CA ARG A 70 1.89 -8.51 11.10
C ARG A 70 0.51 -8.37 10.47
N CYS A 71 0.20 -7.16 10.01
CA CYS A 71 -1.05 -6.87 9.35
C CYS A 71 -0.94 -7.20 7.85
N ASP A 72 -1.49 -8.34 7.45
CA ASP A 72 -1.36 -8.89 6.10
C ASP A 72 -2.73 -9.02 5.43
N PRO A 73 -2.80 -9.01 4.08
CA PRO A 73 -4.05 -9.26 3.38
C PRO A 73 -4.52 -10.70 3.57
N ILE A 74 -5.81 -10.86 3.81
CA ILE A 74 -6.50 -12.16 3.75
C ILE A 74 -7.40 -12.27 2.52
N HIS A 75 -7.88 -11.14 1.99
CA HIS A 75 -8.61 -11.07 0.74
C HIS A 75 -8.06 -9.96 -0.16
N THR A 76 -8.08 -10.22 -1.47
CA THR A 76 -7.56 -9.31 -2.51
C THR A 76 -8.44 -9.39 -3.74
N ASP A 77 -8.44 -8.29 -4.50
CA ASP A 77 -9.02 -8.18 -5.83
C ASP A 77 -7.94 -7.81 -6.85
N SER A 78 -8.21 -8.09 -8.13
CA SER A 78 -7.37 -7.66 -9.25
C SER A 78 -7.98 -6.41 -9.91
N LEU A 79 -7.32 -5.27 -9.77
CA LEU A 79 -7.73 -4.02 -10.39
C LEU A 79 -7.01 -3.80 -11.73
N ARG A 80 -7.79 -3.61 -12.79
CA ARG A 80 -7.26 -3.22 -14.11
C ARG A 80 -7.14 -1.71 -14.21
N LEU A 81 -5.92 -1.20 -14.31
CA LEU A 81 -5.64 0.24 -14.40
C LEU A 81 -5.04 0.62 -15.75
N PRO A 82 -5.53 1.71 -16.39
CA PRO A 82 -4.99 2.22 -17.64
C PRO A 82 -3.82 3.18 -17.41
N PHE A 83 -2.79 3.07 -18.23
CA PHE A 83 -1.67 4.01 -18.30
C PHE A 83 -1.47 4.48 -19.74
N LYS A 84 -1.33 5.78 -19.92
CA LYS A 84 -0.83 6.34 -21.18
C LYS A 84 0.68 6.23 -21.17
N VAL A 85 1.22 5.48 -22.12
CA VAL A 85 2.66 5.28 -22.29
C VAL A 85 3.14 6.07 -23.49
N THR A 86 4.17 6.89 -23.28
CA THR A 86 4.90 7.62 -24.31
C THR A 86 6.32 7.06 -24.40
N PHE A 87 6.86 6.93 -25.60
CA PHE A 87 8.22 6.42 -25.80
C PHE A 87 9.22 7.57 -25.84
N LEU A 88 10.29 7.47 -25.05
CA LEU A 88 11.29 8.53 -24.93
C LEU A 88 11.96 8.81 -26.28
N GLU A 89 12.26 7.78 -27.06
CA GLU A 89 12.82 7.94 -28.42
C GLU A 89 11.91 8.81 -29.31
N ASP A 90 10.59 8.62 -29.25
CA ASP A 90 9.67 9.39 -30.07
C ASP A 90 9.54 10.85 -29.59
N ILE A 91 9.70 11.08 -28.28
CA ILE A 91 9.80 12.44 -27.72
C ILE A 91 11.08 13.12 -28.19
N GLU A 92 12.22 12.44 -28.11
CA GLU A 92 13.55 12.93 -28.54
C GLU A 92 13.57 13.25 -30.05
N HIS A 93 12.92 12.43 -30.87
CA HIS A 93 12.81 12.65 -32.32
C HIS A 93 11.62 13.56 -32.72
N HIS A 94 10.97 14.23 -31.75
CA HIS A 94 9.82 15.12 -31.96
C HIS A 94 8.67 14.50 -32.79
N ARG A 95 8.47 13.19 -32.69
CA ARG A 95 7.40 12.46 -33.37
C ARG A 95 6.07 12.73 -32.67
N LYS A 96 5.19 13.48 -33.31
CA LYS A 96 3.85 13.77 -32.79
C LYS A 96 3.01 12.50 -32.75
N GLY A 97 2.32 12.26 -31.63
CA GLY A 97 1.29 11.23 -31.53
C GLY A 97 1.79 9.81 -31.21
N SER A 98 3.05 9.64 -30.79
CA SER A 98 3.51 8.36 -30.24
C SER A 98 3.08 8.20 -28.78
N TRP A 99 1.92 7.61 -28.59
CA TRP A 99 1.51 7.07 -27.29
C TRP A 99 0.62 5.86 -27.50
N LEU A 100 0.57 4.99 -26.49
CA LEU A 100 -0.39 3.90 -26.45
C LEU A 100 -1.00 3.77 -25.06
N MET A 101 -2.18 3.15 -24.99
CA MET A 101 -2.84 2.83 -23.73
C MET A 101 -2.46 1.40 -23.32
N GLU A 102 -1.67 1.28 -22.25
CA GLU A 102 -1.45 -0.01 -21.60
C GLU A 102 -2.47 -0.21 -20.48
N HIS A 103 -2.91 -1.45 -20.28
CA HIS A 103 -3.75 -1.81 -19.15
C HIS A 103 -3.02 -2.87 -18.34
N HIS A 104 -2.84 -2.59 -17.06
CA HIS A 104 -2.11 -3.45 -16.14
C HIS A 104 -3.02 -3.88 -15.00
N PHE A 105 -2.82 -5.10 -14.51
CA PHE A 105 -3.58 -5.64 -13.40
C PHE A 105 -2.73 -5.57 -12.13
N PHE A 106 -3.30 -5.01 -11.06
CA PHE A 106 -2.64 -4.90 -9.77
C PHE A 106 -3.48 -5.52 -8.68
N GLU A 107 -2.81 -6.15 -7.73
CA GLU A 107 -3.44 -6.62 -6.50
C GLU A 107 -3.86 -5.44 -5.63
N ASN A 108 -5.13 -5.41 -5.26
CA ASN A 108 -5.72 -4.46 -4.35
C ASN A 108 -6.28 -5.22 -3.15
N HIS A 109 -5.79 -4.91 -1.95
CA HIS A 109 -6.22 -5.62 -0.76
C HIS A 109 -7.65 -5.18 -0.40
N THR A 110 -8.51 -6.11 0.01
CA THR A 110 -9.91 -5.84 0.38
C THR A 110 -10.22 -6.16 1.84
N GLU A 111 -9.42 -7.02 2.47
CA GLU A 111 -9.50 -7.33 3.90
C GLU A 111 -8.14 -7.71 4.47
N CYS A 112 -7.84 -7.25 5.69
CA CYS A 112 -6.60 -7.54 6.42
C CYS A 112 -6.88 -8.37 7.67
N ALA A 113 -5.88 -9.14 8.12
CA ALA A 113 -5.88 -9.74 9.44
C ALA A 113 -4.45 -9.85 10.01
N CYS A 114 -4.36 -10.02 11.32
CA CYS A 114 -3.09 -10.26 11.99
C CYS A 114 -2.62 -11.69 11.75
N ASN A 115 -1.56 -11.86 10.95
CA ASN A 115 -0.99 -13.16 10.66
C ASN A 115 0.33 -13.37 11.40
N SER A 116 0.57 -14.61 11.86
CA SER A 116 1.88 -15.00 12.39
C SER A 116 2.85 -14.93 11.21
N GLY A 117 3.97 -14.23 11.31
CA GLY A 117 4.90 -13.98 10.18
C GLY A 117 5.58 -15.22 9.56
N ILE A 118 5.00 -16.41 9.72
CA ILE A 118 5.29 -17.62 8.95
C ILE A 118 4.60 -17.44 7.60
N ASP A 119 5.32 -16.85 6.65
CA ASP A 119 4.95 -16.91 5.23
C ASP A 119 4.99 -18.39 4.79
N PRO A 120 3.86 -19.01 4.39
CA PRO A 120 3.87 -20.38 3.89
C PRO A 120 4.53 -20.53 2.51
N ARG A 121 5.01 -19.43 1.91
CA ARG A 121 5.65 -19.40 0.58
C ARG A 121 7.13 -18.99 0.59
N ARG A 122 7.78 -18.93 1.76
CA ARG A 122 9.26 -18.80 1.87
C ARG A 122 9.94 -20.12 2.14
#